data_AF-A0A7C1B9S6-F1
#
_entry.id   AF-A0A7C1B9S6-F1
#
_cell.length_a   1.000
_cell.length_b   1.000
_cell.length_c   1.000
_cell.angle_alpha   90.00
_cell.angle_beta   90.00
_cell.angle_gamma   90.00
#
_symmetry.space_group_name_H-M   'P 1'
#
loop_
_entity.id
_entity.type
_entity.pdbx_description
1 polymer ?
#
loop_
_entity_poly.entity_id
_entity_poly.type
_entity_poly.pdbx_seq_one_letter_code
_entity_poly.pdbx_strand_id
1 'polypeptide(L)'
;MVSLQSSLSILFKKDKVILTHLGKGLTRYTLIDYEAIDLSRVEDRSDEHIDMLVQNGISHFLEEHHIKPDSVLIGIPRKTAFFTFAELPRVQGVSLEEIVSYEIERHVPLPADSVC
;
A
#
# COMPACT_ATOMS: atom_id res chain seq x y z
N MET A 1 0.69 23.62 14.13
CA MET A 1 0.50 24.03 12.71
C MET A 1 -0.66 23.20 12.19
N VAL A 2 -1.78 23.81 11.81
CA VAL A 2 -3.00 23.08 11.41
C VAL A 2 -2.83 22.59 9.96
N SER A 3 -2.91 21.28 9.75
CA SER A 3 -2.89 20.68 8.41
C SER A 3 -4.28 20.80 7.78
N LEU A 4 -4.38 21.18 6.49
CA LEU A 4 -5.68 21.27 5.80
C LEU A 4 -6.21 19.89 5.40
N GLN A 5 -5.31 18.94 5.13
CA GLN A 5 -5.59 17.56 4.77
C GLN A 5 -4.52 16.67 5.37
N SER A 6 -4.90 15.47 5.79
CA SER A 6 -3.95 14.50 6.30
C SER A 6 -4.14 13.13 5.68
N SER A 7 -3.03 12.42 5.51
CA SER A 7 -3.01 11.07 4.94
C SER A 7 -2.34 10.11 5.90
N LEU A 8 -2.90 8.91 6.00
CA LEU A 8 -2.24 7.77 6.63
C LEU A 8 -1.56 6.95 5.54
N SER A 9 -0.28 6.60 5.73
CA SER A 9 0.38 5.63 4.86
C SER A 9 0.78 4.39 5.65
N ILE A 10 0.48 3.21 5.10
CA ILE A 10 0.79 1.89 5.65
C ILE A 10 1.75 1.19 4.69
N LEU A 11 2.98 0.97 5.12
CA LEU A 11 4.01 0.32 4.31
C LEU A 11 4.34 -1.06 4.89
N PHE A 12 3.94 -2.10 4.16
CA PHE A 12 4.27 -3.47 4.48
C PHE A 12 5.70 -3.79 4.03
N LYS A 13 6.53 -4.27 4.95
CA LYS A 13 7.85 -4.84 4.68
C LYS A 13 7.87 -6.30 5.15
N LYS A 14 8.98 -7.01 4.87
CA LYS A 14 9.12 -8.43 5.22
C LYS A 14 9.02 -8.68 6.73
N ASP A 15 9.53 -7.75 7.52
CA ASP A 15 9.80 -7.89 8.94
C ASP A 15 9.17 -6.78 9.79
N LYS A 16 8.44 -5.85 9.17
CA LYS A 16 7.75 -4.78 9.87
C LYS A 16 6.64 -4.15 9.04
N VAL A 17 5.70 -3.51 9.72
CA VAL A 17 4.73 -2.59 9.11
C VAL A 17 5.05 -1.18 9.61
N ILE A 18 5.13 -0.22 8.69
CA ILE A 18 5.40 1.19 9.04
C ILE A 18 4.13 1.99 8.79
N LEU A 19 3.68 2.69 9.82
CA LEU A 19 2.57 3.63 9.80
C LEU A 19 3.14 5.05 9.78
N THR A 20 2.59 5.91 8.95
CA THR A 20 2.98 7.33 8.91
C THR A 20 1.75 8.20 8.77
N HIS A 21 1.68 9.24 9.61
CA HIS A 21 0.69 10.30 9.49
C HIS A 21 1.35 11.52 8.87
N LEU A 22 0.93 11.87 7.66
CA LEU A 22 1.44 13.02 6.93
C LEU A 22 0.40 14.13 6.91
N GLY A 23 0.81 15.32 7.32
CA GLY A 23 0.04 16.55 7.16
C GLY A 23 0.42 17.27 5.89
N LYS A 24 -0.56 17.66 5.09
CA LYS A 24 -0.36 18.52 3.92
C LYS A 24 -0.59 19.98 4.29
N GLY A 25 0.46 20.79 4.17
CA GLY A 25 0.37 22.25 4.13
C GLY A 25 0.25 22.76 2.69
N LEU A 26 0.18 24.09 2.52
CA LEU A 26 0.05 24.71 1.19
C LEU A 26 1.25 24.45 0.27
N THR A 27 2.45 24.34 0.83
CA THR A 27 3.71 24.23 0.06
C THR A 27 4.57 23.02 0.43
N ARG A 28 4.21 22.30 1.50
CA ARG A 28 5.03 21.21 2.03
C ARG A 28 4.19 20.14 2.72
N TYR A 29 4.72 18.93 2.72
CA TYR A 29 4.26 17.85 3.58
C TYR A 29 5.08 17.83 4.86
N THR A 30 4.44 17.50 5.97
CA THR A 30 5.08 17.33 7.27
C THR A 30 4.75 15.94 7.78
N LEU A 31 5.78 15.20 8.25
CA LEU A 31 5.55 14.01 9.04
C LEU A 31 5.05 14.45 10.42
N ILE A 32 3.78 14.14 10.70
CA ILE A 32 3.15 14.43 11.99
C ILE A 32 3.58 13.35 12.98
N ASP A 33 3.42 12.07 12.60
CA ASP A 33 3.80 10.93 13.44
C ASP A 33 4.13 9.69 12.62
N TYR A 34 4.79 8.72 13.25
CA TYR A 34 5.09 7.41 12.67
C TYR A 34 5.22 6.31 13.72
N GLU A 35 4.86 5.10 13.33
CA GLU A 35 5.07 3.90 14.15
C GLU A 35 5.63 2.78 13.28
N ALA A 36 6.44 1.91 13.88
CA ALA A 36 6.92 0.69 13.24
C ALA A 36 6.56 -0.53 14.08
N ILE A 37 5.63 -1.33 13.56
CA ILE A 37 5.23 -2.62 14.13
C ILE A 37 6.30 -3.64 13.71
N ASP A 38 7.12 -4.09 14.66
CA ASP A 38 8.18 -5.08 14.42
C ASP A 38 7.61 -6.50 14.37
N LEU A 39 7.65 -7.13 13.20
CA LEU A 39 7.20 -8.51 12.98
C LEU A 39 8.34 -9.53 13.15
N SER A 40 9.59 -9.09 13.29
CA SER A 40 10.76 -9.99 13.37
C SER A 40 10.83 -10.78 14.67
N ARG A 41 10.16 -10.29 15.72
CA ARG A 41 10.19 -10.85 17.08
C ARG A 41 8.95 -11.66 17.44
N VAL A 42 8.04 -11.84 16.49
CA VAL A 42 6.78 -12.56 16.71
C VAL A 42 7.07 -14.05 16.61
N GLU A 43 6.84 -14.78 17.71
CA GLU A 43 7.05 -16.23 17.80
C GLU A 43 6.02 -17.00 16.96
N ASP A 44 4.75 -16.60 17.03
CA ASP A 44 3.67 -17.15 16.22
C ASP A 44 3.58 -16.42 14.87
N ARG A 45 4.02 -17.10 13.81
CA ARG A 45 4.07 -16.57 12.45
C ARG A 45 2.86 -16.99 11.61
N SER A 46 1.79 -17.49 12.24
CA SER A 46 0.53 -17.76 11.53
C SER A 46 -0.06 -16.48 10.96
N ASP A 47 -0.71 -16.59 9.79
CA ASP A 47 -1.30 -15.44 9.12
C ASP A 47 -2.35 -14.74 10.01
N GLU A 48 -3.18 -15.52 10.72
CA GLU A 48 -4.18 -15.00 11.67
C GLU A 48 -3.55 -14.16 12.79
N HIS A 49 -2.43 -14.62 13.37
CA HIS A 49 -1.75 -13.90 14.44
C HIS A 49 -1.10 -12.61 13.94
N ILE A 50 -0.45 -12.67 12.77
CA ILE A 50 0.17 -11.49 12.13
C ILE A 50 -0.91 -10.45 11.77
N ASP A 51 -2.02 -10.89 11.19
CA ASP A 51 -3.14 -10.01 10.83
C ASP A 51 -3.71 -9.31 12.06
N MET A 52 -3.95 -10.06 13.14
CA MET A 52 -4.43 -9.49 14.40
C MET A 52 -3.44 -8.45 14.95
N LEU A 53 -2.13 -8.76 14.96
CA LEU A 53 -1.10 -7.86 15.46
C LEU A 53 -1.02 -6.56 14.64
N VAL A 54 -1.09 -6.67 13.31
CA VAL A 54 -1.09 -5.51 12.41
C VAL A 54 -2.36 -4.68 12.59
N GLN A 55 -3.54 -5.31 12.66
CA GLN A 55 -4.82 -4.62 12.88
C GLN A 55 -4.85 -3.87 14.20
N ASN A 56 -4.37 -4.49 15.27
CA ASN A 56 -4.27 -3.86 16.58
C ASN A 56 -3.32 -2.66 16.57
N GLY A 57 -2.14 -2.80 15.94
CA GLY A 57 -1.19 -1.69 15.83
C GLY A 57 -1.72 -0.53 15.00
N ILE A 58 -2.41 -0.79 13.89
CA ILE A 58 -3.07 0.25 13.09
C ILE A 58 -4.15 0.96 13.92
N SER A 59 -5.00 0.20 14.62
CA SER A 59 -6.08 0.76 15.43
C SER A 59 -5.53 1.63 16.56
N HIS A 60 -4.50 1.14 17.26
CA HIS A 60 -3.82 1.89 18.31
C HIS A 60 -3.24 3.21 17.79
N PHE A 61 -2.50 3.17 16.67
CA PHE A 61 -1.93 4.37 16.05
C PHE A 61 -3.02 5.39 15.67
N LEU A 62 -4.14 4.93 15.10
CA LEU A 62 -5.26 5.80 14.76
C LEU A 62 -5.89 6.46 16.00
N GLU A 63 -6.09 5.70 17.07
CA GLU A 63 -6.70 6.17 18.31
C GLU A 63 -5.81 7.17 19.06
N GLU A 64 -4.53 6.81 19.29
CA GLU A 64 -3.54 7.63 20.03
C GLU A 64 -3.33 8.99 19.37
N HIS A 65 -3.28 9.02 18.03
CA HIS A 65 -3.03 10.25 17.28
C HIS A 65 -4.31 10.95 16.81
N HIS A 66 -5.48 10.45 17.22
CA HIS A 66 -6.81 10.96 16.82
C HIS A 66 -6.95 11.17 15.30
N ILE A 67 -6.41 10.24 14.53
CA ILE A 67 -6.31 10.36 13.08
C ILE A 67 -7.66 10.00 12.46
N LYS A 68 -8.24 10.95 11.73
CA LYS A 68 -9.32 10.70 10.77
C LYS A 68 -8.78 11.05 9.40
N PRO A 69 -8.09 10.12 8.73
CA PRO A 69 -7.35 10.47 7.52
C PRO A 69 -8.35 10.65 6.37
N ASP A 70 -8.12 11.66 5.53
CA ASP A 70 -8.93 11.88 4.32
C ASP A 70 -8.61 10.83 3.25
N SER A 71 -7.42 10.23 3.34
CA SER A 71 -6.91 9.22 2.41
C SER A 71 -5.97 8.24 3.12
N VAL A 72 -6.04 6.98 2.70
CA VAL A 72 -5.10 5.92 3.12
C VAL A 72 -4.27 5.51 1.91
N LEU A 73 -2.94 5.50 2.05
CA LEU A 73 -2.01 5.00 1.06
C LEU A 73 -1.40 3.69 1.55
N ILE A 74 -1.39 2.66 0.71
CA ILE A 74 -0.81 1.36 1.05
C ILE A 74 0.38 1.08 0.13
N GLY A 75 1.50 0.69 0.73
CA GLY A 75 2.68 0.23 0.02
C GLY A 75 2.96 -1.24 0.31
N ILE A 76 3.21 -2.02 -0.75
CA ILE A 76 3.56 -3.44 -0.64
C ILE A 76 5.06 -3.68 -0.91
N PRO A 77 5.66 -4.77 -0.41
CA PRO A 77 7.04 -5.10 -0.69
C PRO A 77 7.30 -5.28 -2.19
N ARG A 78 8.39 -4.72 -2.73
CA ARG A 78 8.73 -4.87 -4.17
C ARG A 78 8.75 -6.33 -4.64
N LYS A 79 9.18 -7.27 -3.78
CA LYS A 79 9.24 -8.71 -4.08
C LYS A 79 7.88 -9.37 -4.33
N THR A 80 6.78 -8.72 -3.94
CA THR A 80 5.41 -9.23 -4.14
C THR A 80 4.72 -8.57 -5.34
N ALA A 81 5.46 -7.78 -6.13
CA ALA A 81 4.92 -7.07 -7.27
C ALA A 81 5.78 -7.30 -8.51
N PHE A 82 5.12 -7.58 -9.63
CA PHE A 82 5.77 -7.75 -10.92
C PHE A 82 5.68 -6.46 -11.72
N PHE A 83 6.78 -6.06 -12.36
CA PHE A 83 6.84 -4.85 -13.18
C PHE A 83 7.56 -5.17 -14.47
N THR A 84 6.94 -4.79 -15.58
CA THR A 84 7.48 -4.96 -16.92
C THR A 84 7.05 -3.80 -17.80
N PHE A 85 7.83 -3.53 -18.84
CA PHE A 85 7.43 -2.62 -19.90
C PHE A 85 6.87 -3.44 -21.04
N ALA A 86 5.72 -3.04 -21.57
CA ALA A 86 5.07 -3.67 -22.70
C ALA A 86 4.82 -2.64 -23.80
N GLU A 87 5.07 -3.05 -25.05
CA GLU A 87 4.64 -2.28 -26.21
C GLU A 87 3.22 -2.69 -26.56
N LEU A 88 2.26 -1.79 -26.38
CA LEU A 88 0.86 -2.08 -26.66
C LEU A 88 0.52 -1.80 -28.12
N PRO A 89 -0.19 -2.71 -28.80
CA PRO A 89 -0.64 -2.48 -30.17
C PRO A 89 -1.66 -1.34 -30.20
N ARG A 90 -1.61 -0.50 -31.25
CA ARG A 90 -2.64 0.51 -31.47
C ARG A 90 -3.84 -0.13 -32.15
N VAL A 91 -4.90 -0.36 -31.39
CA VAL A 91 -6.18 -0.90 -31.89
C VAL A 91 -7.24 0.18 -31.82
N GLN A 92 -7.86 0.51 -32.96
CA GLN A 92 -8.94 1.50 -32.99
C GLN A 92 -10.23 0.89 -32.41
N GLY A 93 -10.94 1.67 -31.61
CA GLY A 93 -12.23 1.26 -31.05
C GLY A 93 -12.16 0.27 -29.88
N VAL A 94 -10.96 -0.02 -29.37
CA VAL A 94 -10.73 -0.87 -28.19
C VAL A 94 -10.10 -0.02 -27.09
N SER A 95 -10.54 -0.20 -25.84
CA SER A 95 -9.99 0.54 -24.71
C SER A 95 -8.57 0.08 -24.35
N LEU A 96 -7.81 0.96 -23.69
CA LEU A 96 -6.48 0.61 -23.19
C LEU A 96 -6.55 -0.57 -22.20
N GLU A 97 -7.58 -0.61 -21.36
CA GLU A 97 -7.79 -1.66 -20.37
C GLU A 97 -7.94 -3.03 -21.04
N GLU A 98 -8.79 -3.13 -22.08
CA GLU A 98 -8.96 -4.37 -22.85
C GLU A 98 -7.66 -4.82 -23.53
N ILE A 99 -6.89 -3.88 -24.10
CA ILE A 99 -5.59 -4.18 -24.72
C ILE A 99 -4.61 -4.69 -23.67
N VAL A 100 -4.55 -4.07 -22.49
CA VAL A 100 -3.69 -4.51 -21.38
C VAL A 100 -4.10 -5.90 -20.90
N SER A 101 -5.39 -6.16 -20.68
CA SER A 101 -5.87 -7.48 -20.24
C SER A 101 -5.54 -8.59 -21.24
N TYR A 102 -5.51 -8.31 -22.53
CA TYR A 102 -5.12 -9.30 -23.55
C TYR A 102 -3.60 -9.56 -23.58
N GLU A 103 -2.79 -8.50 -23.42
CA GLU A 103 -1.33 -8.61 -23.48
C GLU A 103 -0.70 -9.04 -22.15
N ILE A 104 -1.36 -8.83 -21.00
CA ILE A 104 -0.79 -9.10 -19.66
C ILE A 104 -0.35 -10.56 -19.50
N GLU A 105 -1.12 -11.52 -20.05
CA GLU A 105 -0.82 -12.96 -19.99
C GLU A 105 0.50 -13.32 -20.70
N ARG A 106 0.90 -12.51 -21.68
CA ARG A 106 2.16 -12.70 -22.43
C ARG A 106 3.37 -12.13 -21.69
N HIS A 107 3.13 -11.23 -20.74
CA HIS A 107 4.17 -10.45 -20.09
C HIS A 107 4.38 -10.81 -18.62
N VAL A 108 3.39 -11.41 -17.97
CA VAL A 108 3.43 -11.75 -16.54
C VAL A 108 3.19 -13.25 -16.37
N PRO A 109 3.95 -13.95 -15.51
CA PRO A 109 3.76 -15.38 -15.25
C PRO A 109 2.61 -15.62 -14.26
N LEU A 110 1.49 -14.89 -14.42
CA LEU A 110 0.30 -14.98 -13.59
C LEU A 110 -0.93 -14.99 -14.51
N PRO A 111 -2.01 -15.70 -14.12
CA PRO A 111 -3.30 -15.57 -14.80
C PRO A 111 -3.79 -14.12 -14.80
N ALA A 112 -4.42 -13.66 -15.89
CA ALA A 112 -4.89 -12.28 -16.01
C ALA A 112 -5.87 -11.86 -14.90
N ASP A 113 -6.72 -12.79 -14.44
CA ASP A 113 -7.67 -12.58 -13.35
C ASP A 113 -7.00 -12.44 -11.96
N SER A 114 -5.71 -12.77 -11.87
CA SER A 114 -4.91 -12.69 -10.65
C SER A 114 -4.02 -11.43 -10.61
N VAL A 115 -4.13 -10.54 -11.61
CA VAL A 115 -3.38 -9.28 -11.70
C VAL A 115 -4.35 -8.11 -11.45
N CYS A 116 -4.04 -7.28 -10.46
CA CYS A 116 -4.79 -6.05 -10.15
C CYS A 116 -4.31 -4.84 -10.98
#